data_AF-A0A521WAM3-F1
#
_entry.id   AF-A0A521WAM3-F1
#
_cell.length_a   1.000
_cell.length_b   1.000
_cell.length_c   1.000
_cell.angle_alpha   90.00
_cell.angle_beta   90.00
_cell.angle_gamma   90.00
#
_symmetry.space_group_name_H-M   'P 1'
#
loop_
_entity.id
_entity.type
_entity.pdbx_description
1 polymer ?
#
loop_
_entity_poly.entity_id
_entity_poly.type
_entity_poly.pdbx_seq_one_letter_code
_entity_poly.pdbx_strand_id
1 'polypeptide(L)' 'ETGLPTQNYPDNPNGSLHAIAGICDPKGRILGMMPHFEDAVKFFHEPNWRRNKKEPDGLKFFKNLIAFAKTL' A
#
# COMPACT_ATOMS: atom_id res chain seq x y z
N GLU A 1 9.31 10.10 11.35
CA GLU A 1 9.99 9.60 10.13
C GLU A 1 10.29 10.77 9.21
N THR A 2 11.39 10.72 8.47
CA THR A 2 11.84 11.80 7.58
C THR A 2 11.03 11.88 6.28
N GLY A 3 10.19 10.89 6.00
CA GLY A 3 9.42 10.76 4.76
C GLY A 3 10.26 10.35 3.54
N LEU A 4 11.55 10.06 3.75
CA LEU A 4 12.48 9.66 2.69
C LEU A 4 12.65 8.14 2.66
N PRO A 5 12.93 7.54 1.47
CA PRO A 5 13.29 6.12 1.37
C PRO A 5 14.44 5.76 2.30
N THR A 6 14.36 4.59 2.92
CA THR A 6 15.32 4.13 3.93
C THR A 6 15.77 2.70 3.65
N GLN A 7 16.96 2.36 4.14
CA GLN A 7 17.50 0.99 4.12
C GLN A 7 17.57 0.40 5.54
N ASN A 8 17.14 1.16 6.54
CA ASN A 8 17.21 0.75 7.93
C ASN A 8 15.94 -0.02 8.32
N TYR A 9 16.15 -1.10 9.08
CA TYR A 9 15.07 -1.82 9.76
C TYR A 9 14.58 -1.02 10.99
N PRO A 10 13.28 -1.01 11.31
CA PRO A 10 12.17 -1.75 10.70
C PRO A 10 11.49 -1.06 9.50
N ASP A 11 11.80 0.21 9.23
CA ASP A 11 11.11 1.03 8.23
C ASP A 11 11.22 0.46 6.80
N ASN A 12 12.33 -0.21 6.49
CA ASN A 12 12.47 -1.09 5.33
C ASN A 12 12.65 -2.55 5.81
N PRO A 13 11.56 -3.33 5.91
CA PRO A 13 11.59 -4.62 6.60
C PRO A 13 12.29 -5.74 5.81
N ASN A 14 12.38 -5.60 4.48
CA ASN A 14 12.96 -6.61 3.60
C ASN A 14 14.30 -6.17 2.98
N GLY A 15 14.73 -4.94 3.22
CA GLY A 15 15.98 -4.41 2.65
C GLY A 15 15.93 -4.19 1.15
N SER A 16 14.74 -4.02 0.56
CA SER A 16 14.60 -3.75 -0.87
C SER A 16 15.42 -2.52 -1.28
N LEU A 17 16.12 -2.63 -2.42
CA LEU A 17 16.87 -1.54 -3.01
C LEU A 17 15.95 -0.31 -3.20
N HIS A 18 16.44 0.87 -2.81
CA HIS A 18 15.68 2.13 -2.83
C HIS A 18 14.35 2.10 -2.05
N ALA A 19 14.16 1.14 -1.14
CA ALA A 19 12.92 0.91 -0.41
C ALA A 19 11.71 0.61 -1.32
N ILE A 20 11.94 0.00 -2.49
CA ILE A 20 10.88 -0.32 -3.45
C ILE A 20 9.97 -1.42 -2.86
N ALA A 21 8.69 -1.07 -2.67
CA ALA A 21 7.65 -1.98 -2.18
C ALA A 21 6.73 -2.54 -3.28
N GLY A 22 6.77 -1.96 -4.49
CA GLY A 22 5.99 -2.41 -5.63
C GLY A 22 6.40 -1.74 -6.95
N ILE A 23 6.05 -2.38 -8.06
CA ILE A 23 6.36 -1.96 -9.43
C ILE A 23 5.14 -2.19 -10.34
N CYS A 24 5.07 -1.43 -11.43
CA CYS A 24 4.01 -1.55 -12.42
C CYS A 24 4.60 -1.62 -13.83
N ASP A 25 3.89 -2.24 -14.78
CA ASP A 25 4.27 -2.12 -16.19
C ASP A 25 4.14 -0.66 -16.67
N PRO A 26 4.83 -0.26 -17.75
CA PRO A 26 4.81 1.13 -18.22
C PRO A 26 3.40 1.66 -18.56
N LYS A 27 2.43 0.77 -18.84
CA LYS A 27 1.05 1.15 -19.13
C LYS A 27 0.16 1.17 -17.90
N GLY A 28 0.65 0.80 -16.72
CA GLY A 28 -0.11 0.87 -15.48
C GLY A 28 -1.12 -0.27 -15.25
N ARG A 29 -1.12 -1.31 -16.09
CA ARG A 29 -2.13 -2.38 -16.13
C ARG A 29 -1.76 -3.61 -15.30
N ILE A 30 -0.46 -3.85 -15.11
CA ILE A 30 0.07 -4.99 -14.34
C ILE A 30 0.86 -4.44 -13.17
N LEU A 31 0.38 -4.69 -11.96
CA LEU A 31 0.94 -4.17 -10.72
C LEU A 31 1.39 -5.34 -9.83
N GLY A 32 2.65 -5.33 -9.41
CA GLY A 32 3.22 -6.30 -8.47
C GLY A 32 3.75 -5.58 -7.23
N MET A 33 3.41 -6.07 -6.04
CA MET A 33 3.78 -5.42 -4.79
C MET A 33 3.89 -6.41 -3.63
N MET A 34 4.66 -6.03 -2.62
CA MET A 34 4.82 -6.80 -1.38
C MET A 34 3.77 -6.46 -0.31
N PRO A 35 3.34 -5.20 -0.11
CA PRO A 35 2.28 -4.91 0.85
C PRO A 35 0.97 -5.63 0.51
N HIS A 36 0.39 -6.30 1.51
CA HIS A 36 -0.89 -7.00 1.41
C HIS A 36 -2.06 -6.06 1.71
N PHE A 37 -2.45 -5.23 0.73
CA PHE A 37 -3.58 -4.30 0.90
C PHE A 37 -4.94 -5.00 1.07
N GLU A 38 -5.07 -6.25 0.63
CA GLU A 38 -6.23 -7.10 0.90
C GLU A 38 -6.45 -7.32 2.40
N ASP A 39 -5.38 -7.36 3.19
CA ASP A 39 -5.43 -7.49 4.64
C ASP A 39 -5.73 -6.16 5.33
N ALA A 40 -5.94 -5.07 4.59
CA ALA A 40 -6.23 -3.73 5.11
C ALA A 40 -7.54 -3.15 4.55
N VAL A 41 -8.54 -3.98 4.22
CA VAL A 41 -9.82 -3.52 3.64
C VAL A 41 -10.93 -3.26 4.68
N LYS A 42 -10.76 -3.72 5.92
CA LYS A 42 -11.73 -3.52 7.01
C LYS A 42 -11.14 -2.61 8.07
N PHE A 43 -11.99 -1.80 8.70
CA PHE A 43 -11.54 -0.84 9.72
C PHE A 43 -10.85 -1.50 10.91
N PHE A 44 -11.23 -2.73 11.26
CA PHE A 44 -10.66 -3.44 12.41
C PHE A 44 -9.31 -4.11 12.13
N HIS A 45 -8.83 -4.10 10.87
CA HIS A 45 -7.48 -4.58 10.55
C HIS A 45 -6.38 -3.59 10.97
N GLU A 46 -6.73 -2.32 11.17
CA GLU A 46 -5.81 -1.31 11.66
C GLU A 46 -5.47 -1.56 13.15
N PRO A 47 -4.20 -1.59 13.57
CA PRO A 47 -3.83 -1.86 14.97
C PRO A 47 -4.51 -0.93 15.99
N ASN A 48 -4.79 0.31 15.60
CA ASN A 48 -5.39 1.34 16.46
C ASN A 48 -6.88 1.64 16.16
N TRP A 49 -7.61 0.71 15.52
CA TRP A 49 -8.97 0.91 15.02
C TRP A 49 -10.00 1.41 16.04
N ARG A 50 -9.82 1.09 17.33
CA ARG A 50 -10.72 1.54 18.41
C ARG A 50 -10.62 3.04 18.69
N ARG A 51 -9.45 3.63 18.44
CA ARG A 51 -9.15 5.04 18.76
C ARG A 51 -9.29 5.94 17.55
N ASN A 52 -9.00 5.44 16.35
CA ASN A 52 -9.06 6.23 15.14
C ASN A 52 -9.79 5.45 14.03
N LYS A 53 -11.09 5.73 13.89
CA LYS A 53 -11.90 5.18 12.81
C LYS A 53 -11.61 5.96 11.53
N LYS A 54 -10.63 5.49 10.75
CA LYS A 54 -10.34 5.98 9.39
C LYS A 54 -10.84 5.00 8.35
N GLU A 55 -10.94 5.47 7.10
CA GLU A 55 -11.09 4.55 5.97
C GLU A 55 -9.83 3.64 5.90
N PRO A 56 -9.99 2.32 5.74
CA PRO A 56 -8.87 1.41 5.63
C PRO A 56 -8.07 1.68 4.34
N ASP A 57 -6.74 1.73 4.45
CA ASP A 57 -5.89 2.10 3.32
C ASP A 57 -6.02 1.11 2.15
N GLY A 58 -6.22 -0.18 2.45
CA GLY A 58 -6.48 -1.20 1.45
C GLY A 58 -7.79 -0.99 0.69
N LEU A 59 -8.86 -0.58 1.37
CA LEU A 59 -10.13 -0.28 0.70
C LEU A 59 -9.98 0.89 -0.28
N LYS A 60 -9.28 1.95 0.16
CA LYS A 60 -8.98 3.12 -0.69
C LYS A 60 -8.15 2.72 -1.91
N PHE A 61 -7.16 1.86 -1.73
CA PHE A 61 -6.33 1.32 -2.81
C PHE A 61 -7.18 0.61 -3.89
N PHE A 62 -8.04 -0.34 -3.51
CA PHE A 62 -8.88 -1.06 -4.48
C PHE A 62 -9.91 -0.16 -5.17
N LYS A 63 -10.47 0.83 -4.46
CA LYS A 63 -11.37 1.83 -5.09
C LYS A 63 -10.65 2.58 -6.22
N ASN A 64 -9.41 3.00 -6.00
CA ASN A 64 -8.60 3.67 -7.01
C ASN A 64 -8.26 2.75 -8.18
N LEU A 65 -7.94 1.48 -7.89
CA LEU A 65 -7.67 0.49 -8.93
C LEU A 65 -8.88 0.27 -9.85
N ILE A 66 -10.08 0.18 -9.27
CA ILE A 66 -11.34 0.07 -10.03
C ILE A 66 -11.61 1.35 -10.83
N ALA A 67 -11.37 2.53 -10.23
CA ALA A 67 -11.53 3.80 -10.93
C ALA A 67 -10.60 3.90 -12.16
N PHE A 68 -9.33 3.51 -12.01
CA PHE A 68 -8.37 3.43 -13.11
C PHE A 68 -8.82 2.42 -14.18
N ALA A 69 -9.27 1.23 -13.78
CA ALA A 69 -9.74 0.20 -14.71
C ALA A 69 -10.92 0.67 -15.57
N LYS A 70 -11.75 1.59 -15.07
CA LYS A 70 -12.85 2.21 -15.82
C LYS A 70 -12.40 3.27 -16.84
N THR A 71 -11.15 3.74 -16.76
CA THR A 71 -10.56 4.71 -17.69
C THR A 71 -9.77 4.07 -18.82
N LEU A 72 -9.51 2.76 -18.73
CA LEU A 72 -8.93 1.95 -19.80
C LEU A 72 -9.91 1.80 -20.96
#